data_AF-A0A975PJ60-F1
#
_entry.id   AF-A0A975PJ60-F1
#
_cell.length_a   1.000
_cell.length_b   1.000
_cell.length_c   1.000
_cell.angle_alpha   90.00
_cell.angle_beta   90.00
_cell.angle_gamma   90.00
#
_symmetry.space_group_name_H-M   'P 1'
#
loop_
_entity.id
_entity.type
_entity.pdbx_description
1 polymer ?
#
loop_
_entity_poly.entity_id
_entity_poly.type
_entity_poly.pdbx_seq_one_letter_code
_entity_poly.pdbx_strand_id
1 'polypeptide(L)'
;MLHHFIELVVPNIIYLLEILGVFIITFTSLKCFIRYAARGFDLSDDVIKIELARALSLGLTFLLGGEILSTLFAKDLKHIFTIAGIVVIRVALTYVLHWEITSDMDHCNSFSTLKERVACRQDVVQQKSSNKH
;
A
#
# COMPACT_ATOMS: atom_id res chain seq x y z
N MET A 1 30.32 5.69 16.44
CA MET A 1 30.29 5.89 14.97
C MET A 1 29.08 5.20 14.33
N LEU A 2 28.92 3.87 14.45
CA LEU A 2 27.79 3.14 13.83
C LEU A 2 26.40 3.58 14.34
N HIS A 3 26.26 3.85 15.64
CA HIS A 3 24.98 4.27 16.24
C HIS A 3 24.45 5.58 15.63
N HIS A 4 25.35 6.54 15.40
CA HIS A 4 25.00 7.85 14.84
C HIS A 4 24.63 7.79 13.35
N PHE A 5 25.20 6.84 12.61
CA PHE A 5 24.82 6.59 11.22
C PHE A 5 23.39 6.04 11.11
N ILE A 6 23.00 5.14 12.03
CA ILE A 6 21.66 4.56 12.06
C ILE A 6 20.63 5.62 12.50
N GLU A 7 20.97 6.50 13.46
CA GLU A 7 20.13 7.65 13.87
C GLU A 7 19.83 8.63 12.72
N LEU A 8 20.70 8.72 11.71
CA LEU A 8 20.49 9.58 10.55
C LEU A 8 19.70 8.90 9.43
N VAL A 9 19.99 7.62 9.17
CA VAL A 9 19.45 6.89 8.02
C VAL A 9 18.05 6.36 8.27
N VAL A 10 17.78 5.85 9.47
CA VAL A 10 16.50 5.20 9.80
C VAL A 10 15.31 6.16 9.73
N PRO A 11 15.37 7.38 10.30
CA PRO A 11 14.27 8.34 10.19
C PRO A 11 13.95 8.67 8.74
N ASN A 12 14.98 8.81 7.89
CA ASN A 12 14.80 9.10 6.48
C ASN A 12 14.05 7.97 5.75
N ILE A 13 14.35 6.71 6.08
CA ILE A 13 13.64 5.54 5.52
C ILE A 13 12.18 5.48 5.99
N ILE A 14 11.91 5.81 7.27
CA ILE A 14 10.55 5.85 7.82
C ILE A 14 9.70 6.86 7.06
N TYR A 15 10.19 8.09 6.86
CA TYR A 15 9.47 9.11 6.10
C TYR A 15 9.21 8.68 4.66
N LEU A 16 10.16 8.00 4.01
CA LEU A 16 9.96 7.49 2.65
C LEU A 16 8.88 6.40 2.59
N LEU A 17 8.86 5.48 3.55
CA LEU A 17 7.83 4.44 3.65
C LEU A 17 6.43 5.04 3.85
N GLU A 18 6.32 6.05 4.69
CA GLU A 18 5.06 6.75 4.96
C GLU A 18 4.54 7.47 3.71
N ILE A 19 5.40 8.23 3.03
CA ILE A 19 5.05 8.94 1.80
C ILE A 19 4.58 7.97 0.72
N LEU A 20 5.27 6.84 0.54
CA LEU A 20 4.88 5.83 -0.46
C LEU A 20 3.50 5.22 -0.18
N GLY A 21 3.22 4.87 1.08
CA GLY A 21 1.93 4.30 1.44
C GLY A 21 0.79 5.31 1.29
N VAL A 22 1.00 6.56 1.74
CA VAL A 22 0.02 7.65 1.57
C VAL A 22 -0.22 7.93 0.09
N PHE A 23 0.83 7.94 -0.72
CA PHE A 23 0.75 8.15 -2.16
C PHE A 23 -0.11 7.07 -2.83
N ILE A 24 0.19 5.79 -2.62
CA ILE A 24 -0.57 4.68 -3.24
C ILE A 24 -2.05 4.73 -2.86
N ILE A 25 -2.37 4.97 -1.59
CA ILE A 25 -3.75 5.07 -1.09
C ILE A 25 -4.45 6.24 -1.75
N THR A 26 -3.85 7.42 -1.74
CA THR A 26 -4.47 8.65 -2.24
C THR A 26 -4.72 8.57 -3.74
N PHE A 27 -3.75 8.13 -4.53
CA PHE A 27 -3.90 8.02 -5.98
C PHE A 27 -4.97 7.01 -6.38
N THR A 28 -5.00 5.84 -5.71
CA THR A 28 -5.98 4.80 -6.04
C THR A 28 -7.37 5.17 -5.57
N SER A 29 -7.48 5.74 -4.36
CA SER A 29 -8.74 6.22 -3.80
C SER A 29 -9.34 7.30 -4.69
N LEU A 30 -8.55 8.28 -5.13
CA LEU A 30 -9.03 9.35 -6.01
C LEU A 30 -9.53 8.81 -7.35
N LYS A 31 -8.78 7.90 -7.97
CA LYS A 31 -9.19 7.25 -9.24
C LYS A 31 -10.49 6.45 -9.07
N CYS A 32 -10.59 5.65 -8.00
CA CYS A 32 -11.80 4.88 -7.69
C CYS A 32 -12.99 5.81 -7.43
N PHE A 33 -12.77 6.88 -6.67
CA PHE A 33 -13.78 7.86 -6.33
C PHE A 33 -14.32 8.60 -7.56
N ILE A 34 -13.45 9.01 -8.50
CA ILE A 34 -13.89 9.64 -9.76
C ILE A 34 -14.76 8.68 -10.58
N ARG A 35 -14.35 7.42 -10.72
CA ARG A 35 -15.11 6.40 -11.44
C ARG A 35 -16.45 6.07 -10.76
N TYR A 36 -16.45 6.05 -9.43
CA TYR A 36 -17.64 5.84 -8.61
C TYR A 36 -18.62 7.02 -8.74
N ALA A 37 -18.14 8.26 -8.65
CA ALA A 37 -18.93 9.47 -8.81
C ALA A 37 -19.54 9.58 -10.23
N ALA A 38 -18.77 9.21 -11.26
CA ALA A 38 -19.24 9.22 -12.66
C ALA A 38 -20.41 8.26 -12.93
N ARG A 39 -20.66 7.28 -12.04
CA ARG A 39 -21.73 6.28 -12.18
C ARG A 39 -22.95 6.55 -11.30
N GLY A 40 -23.01 7.73 -10.66
CA GLY A 40 -24.20 8.15 -9.90
C GLY A 40 -24.29 7.58 -8.49
N PHE A 41 -23.15 7.36 -7.81
CA PHE A 41 -23.09 6.87 -6.43
C PHE A 41 -23.61 5.44 -6.21
N ASP A 42 -23.60 4.61 -7.26
CA ASP A 42 -23.97 3.22 -7.14
C ASP A 42 -22.75 2.38 -6.67
N LEU A 43 -22.73 2.01 -5.38
CA LEU A 43 -21.69 1.17 -4.77
C LEU A 43 -21.85 -0.32 -5.12
N SER A 44 -22.72 -0.70 -6.05
CA SER A 44 -22.94 -2.12 -6.36
C SER A 44 -21.84 -2.73 -7.23
N ASP A 45 -20.86 -1.93 -7.71
CA ASP A 45 -19.73 -2.46 -8.49
C ASP A 45 -18.62 -2.99 -7.57
N ASP A 46 -18.65 -4.30 -7.34
CA ASP A 46 -17.66 -5.00 -6.52
C ASP A 46 -16.23 -4.86 -7.06
N VAL A 47 -16.07 -4.55 -8.36
CA VAL A 47 -14.75 -4.30 -8.96
C VAL A 47 -14.08 -3.05 -8.35
N ILE A 48 -14.85 -2.00 -8.06
CA ILE A 48 -14.31 -0.75 -7.48
C ILE A 48 -13.93 -0.98 -6.01
N LYS A 49 -14.76 -1.72 -5.26
CA LYS A 49 -14.49 -2.06 -3.85
C LYS A 49 -13.22 -2.88 -3.72
N ILE A 50 -13.04 -3.90 -4.56
CA ILE A 50 -11.87 -4.78 -4.52
C ILE A 50 -10.59 -4.01 -4.90
N GLU A 51 -10.63 -3.14 -5.92
CA GLU A 51 -9.46 -2.33 -6.32
C GLU A 51 -9.07 -1.34 -5.19
N LEU A 52 -10.05 -0.74 -4.54
CA LEU A 52 -9.83 0.14 -3.38
C LEU A 52 -9.26 -0.63 -2.17
N ALA A 53 -9.85 -1.77 -1.82
CA ALA A 53 -9.41 -2.61 -0.70
C ALA A 53 -7.97 -3.11 -0.89
N ARG A 54 -7.59 -3.49 -2.12
CA ARG A 54 -6.21 -3.90 -2.45
C ARG A 54 -5.21 -2.77 -2.28
N ALA A 55 -5.52 -1.58 -2.81
CA ALA A 55 -4.63 -0.44 -2.67
C ALA A 55 -4.53 0.06 -1.23
N LEU A 56 -5.63 0.00 -0.48
CA LEU A 56 -5.64 0.27 0.96
C LEU A 56 -4.76 -0.71 1.72
N SER A 57 -4.91 -2.02 1.49
CA SER A 57 -4.08 -3.05 2.11
C SER A 57 -2.59 -2.86 1.82
N LEU A 58 -2.24 -2.57 0.56
CA LEU A 58 -0.86 -2.32 0.15
C LEU A 58 -0.29 -1.06 0.83
N GLY A 59 -1.02 0.05 0.82
CA GLY A 59 -0.57 1.28 1.45
C GLY A 59 -0.48 1.19 2.98
N LEU A 60 -1.44 0.52 3.62
CA LEU A 60 -1.39 0.22 5.06
C LEU A 60 -0.16 -0.62 5.42
N THR A 61 0.25 -1.55 4.54
CA THR A 61 1.45 -2.36 4.77
C THR A 61 2.71 -1.49 4.78
N PHE A 62 2.80 -0.50 3.88
CA PHE A 62 3.93 0.46 3.86
C PHE A 62 3.94 1.40 5.08
N LEU A 63 2.78 1.93 5.49
CA LEU A 63 2.67 2.72 6.72
C LEU A 63 3.07 1.88 7.96
N LEU A 64 2.70 0.60 7.98
CA LEU A 64 2.97 -0.31 9.10
C LEU A 64 4.47 -0.59 9.19
N GLY A 65 5.12 -0.79 8.04
CA GLY A 65 6.57 -0.94 7.96
C GLY A 65 7.31 0.27 8.54
N GLY A 66 6.84 1.49 8.26
CA GLY A 66 7.37 2.73 8.84
C GLY A 66 7.19 2.81 10.36
N GLU A 67 5.97 2.57 10.87
CA GLU A 67 5.68 2.53 12.31
C GLU A 67 6.52 1.49 13.05
N ILE A 68 6.63 0.28 12.51
CA ILE A 68 7.43 -0.80 13.09
C ILE A 68 8.91 -0.41 13.12
N LEU A 69 9.46 0.09 12.00
CA LEU A 69 10.86 0.50 11.94
C LEU A 69 11.16 1.65 12.93
N SER A 70 10.21 2.56 13.15
CA SER A 70 10.32 3.62 14.17
C SER A 70 10.39 3.05 15.60
N THR A 71 9.61 2.02 15.92
CA THR A 71 9.64 1.38 17.26
C THR A 71 10.89 0.54 17.51
N LEU A 72 11.47 -0.07 16.48
CA LEU A 72 12.73 -0.81 16.60
C LEU A 72 13.91 0.11 16.93
N PHE A 73 13.80 1.38 16.57
CA PHE A 73 14.84 2.37 16.78
C PHE A 73 14.65 3.20 18.05
N ALA A 74 13.41 3.53 18.39
CA ALA A 74 13.05 4.17 19.65
C ALA A 74 13.10 3.15 20.81
N LYS A 75 14.29 2.93 21.38
CA LYS A 75 14.50 2.08 22.57
C LYS A 75 13.91 2.70 23.87
N ASP A 76 12.61 3.03 23.86
CA ASP A 76 11.87 3.49 25.03
C ASP A 76 10.55 2.72 25.17
N LEU A 77 10.59 1.68 26.00
CA LEU A 77 9.53 0.69 26.19
C LEU A 77 8.18 1.30 26.61
N LYS A 78 8.16 2.53 27.14
CA LYS A 78 6.93 3.23 27.53
C LYS A 78 6.10 3.76 26.35
N HIS A 79 6.74 4.15 25.25
CA HIS A 79 6.04 4.67 24.06
C HIS A 79 5.65 3.56 23.07
N ILE A 80 6.30 2.40 23.15
CA ILE A 80 6.00 1.23 22.31
C ILE A 80 4.58 0.71 22.53
N PHE A 81 4.02 0.81 23.74
CA PHE A 81 2.68 0.29 24.06
C PHE A 81 1.56 0.98 23.26
N THR A 82 1.65 2.30 23.08
CA THR A 82 0.65 3.06 22.31
C THR A 82 0.71 2.70 20.83
N ILE A 83 1.91 2.51 20.28
CA ILE A 83 2.10 2.14 18.87
C ILE A 83 1.67 0.68 18.63
N ALA A 84 1.93 -0.22 19.59
CA ALA A 84 1.44 -1.60 19.53
C ALA A 84 -0.10 -1.68 19.47
N GLY A 85 -0.80 -0.80 20.20
CA GLY A 85 -2.26 -0.68 20.12
C GLY A 85 -2.75 -0.32 18.71
N ILE A 86 -2.10 0.63 18.05
CA ILE A 86 -2.43 1.05 16.68
C ILE A 86 -2.22 -0.10 15.69
N VAL A 87 -1.13 -0.86 15.83
CA VAL A 87 -0.85 -2.04 15.01
C VAL A 87 -1.91 -3.12 15.19
N VAL A 88 -2.32 -3.40 16.43
CA VAL A 88 -3.38 -4.40 16.73
C VAL A 88 -4.72 -4.00 16.10
N ILE A 89 -5.10 -2.72 16.22
CA ILE A 89 -6.31 -2.20 15.58
C ILE A 89 -6.23 -2.38 14.05
N ARG A 90 -5.06 -2.14 13.45
CA ARG A 90 -4.86 -2.31 12.01
C ARG A 90 -4.99 -3.77 11.56
N VAL A 91 -4.50 -4.73 12.35
CA VAL A 91 -4.69 -6.16 12.10
C VAL A 91 -6.16 -6.53 12.17
N ALA A 92 -6.90 -6.03 13.17
CA ALA A 92 -8.34 -6.27 13.30
C ALA A 92 -9.13 -5.73 12.10
N LEU A 93 -8.87 -4.49 11.67
CA LEU A 93 -9.53 -3.89 10.49
C LEU A 93 -9.20 -4.66 9.20
N THR A 94 -7.95 -5.09 9.04
CA THR A 94 -7.52 -5.90 7.88
C THR A 94 -8.21 -7.26 7.89
N TYR A 95 -8.41 -7.87 9.05
CA TYR A 95 -9.14 -9.14 9.20
C TYR A 95 -10.62 -9.01 8.86
N VAL A 96 -11.26 -7.91 9.26
CA VAL A 96 -12.65 -7.59 8.89
C VAL A 96 -12.77 -7.45 7.37
N LEU A 97 -11.84 -6.76 6.72
CA LEU A 97 -11.80 -6.68 5.25
C LEU A 97 -11.54 -8.07 4.62
N HIS A 98 -10.67 -8.90 5.19
CA HIS A 98 -10.38 -10.24 4.65
C HIS A 98 -11.62 -11.15 4.65
N TRP A 99 -12.45 -11.08 5.69
CA TRP A 99 -13.71 -11.81 5.73
C TRP A 99 -14.71 -11.34 4.67
N GLU A 100 -14.72 -10.04 4.33
CA GLU A 100 -15.53 -9.50 3.25
C GLU A 100 -15.00 -9.90 1.87
N ILE A 101 -13.68 -9.91 1.68
CA ILE A 101 -13.05 -10.20 0.37
C ILE A 101 -13.12 -11.70 0.01
N THR A 102 -13.13 -12.60 1.00
CA THR A 102 -13.27 -14.05 0.73
C THR A 102 -14.63 -14.41 0.13
N SER A 103 -15.67 -13.60 0.35
CA SER A 103 -16.99 -13.78 -0.27
C SER A 103 -17.01 -13.42 -1.77
N ASP A 104 -16.10 -12.55 -2.22
CA ASP A 104 -16.14 -11.94 -3.57
C ASP A 104 -14.95 -12.36 -4.47
N MET A 105 -14.19 -13.38 -4.04
CA MET A 105 -12.87 -13.72 -4.61
C MET A 105 -12.89 -14.49 -5.94
N ASP A 106 -14.00 -14.50 -6.67
CA ASP A 106 -14.09 -15.15 -7.98
C ASP A 106 -13.62 -14.27 -9.16
N HIS A 107 -13.40 -12.95 -8.99
CA HIS A 107 -13.15 -12.05 -10.14
C HIS A 107 -11.79 -11.34 -10.23
N CYS A 108 -10.86 -11.48 -9.28
CA CYS A 108 -9.69 -10.59 -9.24
C CYS A 108 -8.32 -11.27 -9.35
N ASN A 109 -8.22 -12.33 -10.15
CA ASN A 109 -6.92 -12.87 -10.62
C ASN A 109 -6.31 -12.02 -11.78
N SER A 110 -7.05 -11.02 -12.29
CA SER A 110 -6.65 -10.20 -13.44
C SER A 110 -5.72 -9.01 -13.11
N PHE A 111 -5.63 -8.53 -11.87
CA PHE A 111 -4.82 -7.33 -11.57
C PHE A 111 -3.33 -7.66 -11.32
N SER A 112 -3.03 -8.84 -10.75
CA SER A 112 -1.67 -9.38 -10.65
C SER A 112 -1.07 -9.62 -12.03
N THR A 113 -1.87 -10.13 -12.96
CA THR A 113 -1.46 -10.29 -14.37
C THR A 113 -1.30 -8.96 -15.09
N LEU A 114 -2.07 -7.90 -14.79
CA LEU A 114 -1.82 -6.57 -15.36
C LEU A 114 -0.52 -5.94 -14.86
N LYS A 115 -0.17 -6.07 -13.57
CA LYS A 115 1.15 -5.60 -13.07
C LYS A 115 2.31 -6.37 -13.72
N GLU A 116 2.14 -7.67 -13.93
CA GLU A 116 3.10 -8.51 -14.65
C GLU A 116 3.17 -8.16 -16.15
N ARG A 117 2.04 -7.78 -16.76
CA ARG A 117 1.98 -7.27 -18.14
C ARG A 117 2.55 -5.86 -18.27
N VAL A 118 2.41 -4.98 -17.27
CA VAL A 118 3.00 -3.63 -17.31
C VAL A 118 4.50 -3.70 -17.02
N ALA A 119 4.96 -4.56 -16.11
CA ALA A 119 6.38 -4.85 -15.90
C ALA A 119 7.04 -5.37 -17.19
N CYS A 120 6.45 -6.40 -17.82
CA CYS A 120 6.95 -6.92 -19.10
C CYS A 120 6.84 -5.89 -20.26
N ARG A 121 5.84 -4.99 -20.23
CA ARG A 121 5.68 -3.97 -21.28
C ARG A 121 6.61 -2.76 -21.08
N GLN A 122 7.11 -2.52 -19.88
CA GLN A 122 8.14 -1.50 -19.63
C GLN A 122 9.49 -1.93 -20.25
N ASP A 123 9.83 -3.22 -20.20
CA ASP A 123 10.99 -3.80 -20.89
C ASP A 123 10.86 -3.73 -22.43
N VAL A 124 9.65 -3.94 -22.98
CA VAL A 124 9.42 -3.86 -24.43
C VAL A 124 9.49 -2.41 -24.96
N VAL A 125 9.13 -1.39 -24.16
CA VAL A 125 9.24 0.02 -24.57
C VAL A 125 10.68 0.54 -24.49
N GLN A 126 11.51 0.08 -23.54
CA GLN A 126 12.93 0.44 -23.48
C GLN A 126 13.78 -0.21 -24.58
N GLN A 127 13.50 -1.46 -24.99
CA GLN A 127 14.22 -2.07 -26.12
C GLN A 127 13.97 -1.36 -27.46
N LYS A 128 12.77 -0.80 -27.67
CA LYS A 128 12.45 -0.07 -28.92
C LYS A 128 13.19 1.28 -29.04
N SER A 129 13.69 1.84 -27.94
CA SER A 129 14.52 3.05 -27.95
C SER A 129 16.02 2.77 -28.11
N SER A 130 16.48 1.54 -27.86
CA SER A 130 17.90 1.17 -28.02
C SER A 130 18.23 0.55 -29.38
N ASN A 131 17.23 0.16 -30.19
CA ASN A 131 17.40 -0.34 -31.57
C ASN A 131 17.03 0.75 -32.60
N LYS A 132 17.46 1.99 -32.32
CA LYS A 132 17.33 3.13 -33.23
C LYS A 132 18.61 3.98 -33.23
N HIS A 133 19.74 3.34 -32.95
CA HIS A 133 21.07 3.91 -33.02
C HIS A 133 22.03 2.93 -33.68
#